data_AF-A0ABD2QP50-F1
#
_entry.id   AF-A0ABD2QP50-F1
#
_cell.length_a   1.000
_cell.length_b   1.000
_cell.length_c   1.000
_cell.angle_alpha   90.00
_cell.angle_beta   90.00
_cell.angle_gamma   90.00
#
_symmetry.space_group_name_H-M   'P 1'
#
loop_
_entity.id
_entity.type
_entity.pdbx_description
1 polymer ?
#
loop_
_entity_poly.entity_id
_entity_poly.type
_entity_poly.pdbx_seq_one_letter_code
_entity_poly.pdbx_strand_id
1 'polypeptide(L)'
;MEMLLDNTPRLLDQPDINYDTALHKAAQAGHVSVVEFLLQKKSKFTKRNKSERSALDLAARNGHLDVVRILAIENKNRYGSKRIRVILVSPNE
;
A
#
# COMPACT_ATOMS: atom_id res chain seq x y z
N MET A 1 -9.05 -11.10 16.95
CA MET A 1 -9.72 -9.80 17.20
C MET A 1 -10.06 -9.19 15.87
N GLU A 2 -11.35 -9.20 15.54
CA GLU A 2 -11.91 -8.73 14.28
C GLU A 2 -11.57 -7.25 14.06
N MET A 3 -10.83 -6.98 13.00
CA MET A 3 -10.62 -5.61 12.53
C MET A 3 -11.92 -5.23 11.81
N LEU A 4 -12.73 -4.42 12.47
CA LEU A 4 -14.05 -3.95 12.05
C LEU A 4 -13.95 -3.11 10.75
N LEU A 5 -13.76 -3.77 9.62
CA LEU A 5 -13.59 -3.17 8.28
C LEU A 5 -14.91 -2.98 7.53
N ASP A 6 -16.04 -3.16 8.20
CA ASP A 6 -17.32 -3.32 7.50
C ASP A 6 -18.05 -2.02 7.17
N ASN A 7 -17.56 -0.82 7.56
CA ASN A 7 -18.39 0.37 7.29
C ASN A 7 -17.78 1.78 7.14
N THR A 8 -16.47 1.97 6.89
CA THR A 8 -15.98 3.34 6.63
C THR A 8 -14.85 3.44 5.58
N PRO A 9 -15.15 3.70 4.29
CA PRO A 9 -14.13 4.04 3.29
C PRO A 9 -13.34 5.33 3.64
N ARG A 10 -13.84 6.16 4.57
CA ARG A 10 -13.14 7.36 5.07
C ARG A 10 -11.98 7.06 6.03
N LEU A 11 -11.93 5.88 6.66
CA LEU A 11 -10.89 5.54 7.64
C LEU A 11 -9.63 4.93 6.99
N LEU A 12 -9.71 4.55 5.71
CA LEU A 12 -8.62 3.89 4.98
C LEU A 12 -7.33 4.73 4.92
N ASP A 13 -7.49 6.06 4.92
CA ASP A 13 -6.40 7.02 4.79
C ASP A 13 -6.24 7.91 6.03
N GLN A 14 -7.10 7.76 7.06
CA GLN A 14 -6.96 8.53 8.30
C GLN A 14 -5.81 7.94 9.13
N PRO A 15 -4.75 8.73 9.39
CA PRO A 15 -3.72 8.33 10.32
C PRO A 15 -4.32 8.24 11.73
N ASP A 16 -4.09 7.12 12.42
CA ASP A 16 -4.30 7.02 13.87
C ASP A 16 -3.31 7.96 14.60
N ILE A 17 -3.37 8.03 15.94
CA ILE A 17 -2.45 8.83 16.78
C ILE A 17 -0.95 8.56 16.52
N ASN A 18 -0.65 7.40 15.94
CA ASN A 18 0.70 6.97 15.55
C ASN A 18 0.98 7.11 14.04
N TYR A 19 0.11 7.79 13.29
CA TYR A 19 0.11 7.84 11.83
C TYR A 19 0.01 6.47 11.14
N ASP A 20 -0.43 5.45 11.88
CA ASP A 20 -0.76 4.15 11.30
C ASP A 20 -2.06 4.27 10.52
N THR A 21 -2.04 3.82 9.27
CA THR A 21 -3.25 3.62 8.47
C THR A 21 -3.78 2.20 8.64
N ALA A 22 -4.99 1.93 8.14
CA ALA A 22 -5.55 0.57 8.09
C ALA A 22 -4.57 -0.44 7.47
N LEU A 23 -3.79 -0.01 6.47
CA LEU A 23 -2.79 -0.87 5.84
C LEU A 23 -1.60 -1.18 6.74
N HIS A 24 -1.16 -0.25 7.59
CA HIS A 24 -0.10 -0.53 8.56
C HIS A 24 -0.54 -1.61 9.54
N LYS A 25 -1.77 -1.51 10.05
CA LYS A 25 -2.33 -2.52 10.97
C LYS A 25 -2.52 -3.88 10.28
N ALA A 26 -3.06 -3.89 9.06
CA ALA A 26 -3.22 -5.13 8.29
C ALA A 26 -1.87 -5.80 7.98
N ALA A 27 -0.85 -5.01 7.63
CA ALA A 27 0.48 -5.49 7.34
C ALA A 27 1.23 -5.97 8.59
N GLN A 28 1.06 -5.28 9.72
CA GLN A 28 1.56 -5.72 11.02
C GLN A 28 0.90 -7.03 11.47
N ALA A 29 -0.39 -7.22 11.20
CA ALA A 29 -1.12 -8.43 11.58
C ALA A 29 -0.89 -9.61 10.60
N GLY A 30 -0.32 -9.36 9.42
CA GLY A 30 -0.18 -10.39 8.38
C GLY A 30 -1.49 -10.76 7.68
N HIS A 31 -2.51 -9.90 7.76
CA HIS A 31 -3.84 -10.17 7.20
C HIS A 31 -3.86 -9.92 5.69
N VAL A 32 -3.48 -10.94 4.91
CA VAL A 32 -3.41 -10.89 3.45
C VAL A 32 -4.74 -10.43 2.81
N SER A 33 -5.87 -11.02 3.20
CA SER A 33 -7.19 -10.68 2.62
C SER A 33 -7.57 -9.22 2.83
N VAL A 34 -7.20 -8.65 3.99
CA VAL A 34 -7.42 -7.24 4.28
C VAL A 34 -6.51 -6.37 3.41
N VAL A 35 -5.23 -6.74 3.27
CA VAL A 35 -4.28 -6.01 2.42
C VAL A 35 -4.79 -5.96 0.98
N GLU A 36 -5.23 -7.08 0.41
CA GLU A 36 -5.78 -7.12 -0.95
C GLU A 36 -7.01 -6.21 -1.11
N PHE A 37 -7.94 -6.25 -0.14
CA PHE A 37 -9.11 -5.37 -0.14
C PHE A 37 -8.72 -3.88 -0.08
N LEU A 38 -7.75 -3.52 0.77
CA LEU A 38 -7.25 -2.15 0.88
C LEU A 38 -6.53 -1.67 -0.40
N LEU A 39 -5.81 -2.56 -1.06
CA LEU A 39 -5.15 -2.28 -2.34
C LEU A 39 -6.17 -2.05 -3.47
N GLN A 40 -7.23 -2.85 -3.53
CA GLN A 40 -8.34 -2.61 -4.47
C GLN A 40 -8.99 -1.24 -4.29
N LYS A 41 -9.07 -0.74 -3.05
CA LYS A 41 -9.59 0.59 -2.73
C LYS A 41 -8.62 1.74 -3.04
N LYS A 42 -7.46 1.47 -3.67
CA LYS A 42 -6.39 2.45 -3.97
C LYS A 42 -5.92 3.23 -2.73
N SER A 43 -5.93 2.59 -1.55
CA SER A 43 -5.43 3.20 -0.31
C SER A 43 -4.00 3.72 -0.48
N LYS A 44 -3.65 4.84 0.18
CA LYS A 44 -2.31 5.43 0.11
C LYS A 44 -1.32 4.61 0.95
N PHE A 45 -0.85 3.50 0.38
CA PHE A 45 0.16 2.64 0.99
C PHE A 45 1.55 3.27 1.11
N THR A 46 1.77 4.45 0.51
CA THR A 46 3.04 5.20 0.57
C THR A 46 3.18 6.04 1.84
N LYS A 47 2.12 6.18 2.65
CA LYS A 47 2.21 6.89 3.91
C LYS A 47 3.15 6.15 4.85
N ARG A 48 4.02 6.91 5.53
CA ARG A 48 4.83 6.41 6.64
C ARG A 48 4.12 6.76 7.94
N ASN A 49 4.23 5.87 8.92
CA ASN A 49 3.76 6.12 10.26
C ASN A 49 4.73 7.02 11.04
N LYS A 50 4.45 7.28 12.33
CA LYS A 50 5.25 8.15 13.20
C LYS A 50 6.68 7.66 13.41
N SER A 51 6.92 6.35 13.22
CA SER A 51 8.25 5.74 13.28
C SER A 51 8.95 5.73 11.92
N GLU A 52 8.45 6.51 10.95
CA GLU A 52 8.92 6.55 9.57
C GLU A 52 8.87 5.21 8.83
N ARG A 53 8.06 4.26 9.33
CA ARG A 53 7.88 2.94 8.74
C ARG A 53 6.68 2.93 7.82
N SER A 54 6.83 2.30 6.66
CA SER A 54 5.74 1.97 5.76
C SER A 54 5.05 0.66 6.18
N ALA A 55 3.87 0.40 5.63
CA ALA A 55 3.19 -0.88 5.82
C ALA A 55 4.08 -2.07 5.38
N LEU A 56 4.89 -1.89 4.33
CA LEU A 56 5.85 -2.89 3.86
C LEU A 56 6.91 -3.20 4.93
N ASP A 57 7.44 -2.16 5.60
CA ASP A 57 8.45 -2.31 6.65
C ASP A 57 7.86 -3.06 7.86
N LEU A 58 6.60 -2.81 8.22
CA LEU A 58 5.93 -3.52 9.31
C LEU A 58 5.73 -5.01 8.98
N ALA A 59 5.26 -5.32 7.76
CA ALA A 59 5.11 -6.71 7.32
C ALA A 59 6.46 -7.45 7.26
N ALA A 60 7.51 -6.79 6.76
CA ALA A 60 8.85 -7.36 6.68
C ALA A 60 9.43 -7.64 8.07
N ARG A 61 9.27 -6.71 9.02
CA ARG A 61 9.75 -6.87 10.41
C ARG A 61 9.05 -7.99 11.16
N ASN A 62 7.78 -8.24 10.86
CA ASN A 62 7.01 -9.33 11.47
C ASN A 62 7.13 -10.65 10.70
N GLY A 63 7.87 -10.70 9.59
CA GLY A 63 8.06 -11.93 8.80
C GLY A 63 6.85 -12.32 7.93
N HIS A 64 5.93 -11.40 7.67
CA HIS A 64 4.75 -11.64 6.84
C HIS A 64 5.09 -11.53 5.34
N LEU A 65 5.83 -12.52 4.83
CA LEU A 65 6.36 -12.54 3.46
C LEU A 65 5.27 -12.41 2.39
N ASP A 66 4.08 -12.98 2.60
CA ASP A 66 2.98 -12.91 1.64
C ASP A 66 2.46 -11.48 1.48
N VAL A 67 2.29 -10.78 2.59
CA VAL A 67 1.92 -9.36 2.59
C VAL A 67 3.01 -8.50 1.95
N VAL A 68 4.29 -8.78 2.27
CA VAL A 68 5.43 -8.09 1.66
C VAL A 68 5.41 -8.23 0.15
N ARG A 69 5.17 -9.45 -0.35
CA ARG A 69 5.11 -9.75 -1.78
C ARG A 69 4.00 -8.96 -2.47
N ILE A 70 2.80 -8.96 -1.90
CA ILE A 70 1.64 -8.25 -2.47
C ILE A 70 1.88 -6.73 -2.50
N LEU A 71 2.33 -6.15 -1.38
CA LEU A 71 2.64 -4.72 -1.29
C LEU A 71 3.78 -4.31 -2.23
N ALA A 72 4.83 -5.14 -2.38
CA ALA A 72 5.94 -4.87 -3.28
C ALA A 72 5.52 -4.90 -4.76
N ILE A 73 4.64 -5.85 -5.14
CA ILE A 73 4.08 -5.94 -6.49
C ILE A 73 3.27 -4.69 -6.82
N GLU A 74 2.37 -4.27 -5.92
CA GLU A 74 1.54 -3.08 -6.15
C GLU A 74 2.38 -1.80 -6.21
N ASN A 75 3.43 -1.69 -5.38
CA ASN A 75 4.37 -0.58 -5.46
C ASN A 75 5.08 -0.56 -6.83
N LYS A 76 5.54 -1.71 -7.34
CA LYS A 76 6.16 -1.85 -8.66
C LYS A 76 5.19 -1.53 -9.81
N ASN A 77 3.92 -1.92 -9.71
CA ASN A 77 2.90 -1.69 -10.74
C ASN A 77 2.72 -0.18 -11.04
N ARG A 78 2.83 0.68 -10.02
CA ARG A 78 2.79 2.14 -10.18
C ARG A 78 3.99 2.69 -10.97
N TYR A 79 5.18 2.10 -10.82
CA TYR A 79 6.37 2.48 -11.58
C TYR A 79 6.38 1.88 -13.00
N GLY A 80 5.69 0.77 -13.23
CA GLY A 80 5.53 0.13 -14.54
C GLY A 80 4.71 0.97 -15.53
N SER A 81 3.83 1.85 -15.04
CA SER A 81 2.93 2.63 -15.91
C SER A 81 3.40 4.06 -16.22
N LYS A 82 4.55 4.52 -15.69
CA LYS A 82 5.06 5.89 -15.89
C LYS A 82 6.28 6.02 -16.82
N ARG A 83 6.74 4.94 -17.45
CA ARG A 83 7.76 4.96 -18.51
C ARG A 83 7.26 4.16 -19.70
N ILE A 84 6.51 4.78 -20.61
CA ILE A 84 6.83 5.01 -22.04
C ILE A 84 5.82 6.05 -22.57
N ARG A 85 6.12 7.34 -22.38
CA ARG A 85 5.90 8.34 -23.43
C ARG A 85 7.29 8.67 -23.97
N VAL A 86 7.91 7.70 -24.65
CA VAL A 86 8.91 8.09 -25.65
C VAL A 86 8.09 8.82 -26.71
N ILE A 87 8.43 10.09 -26.83
CA ILE A 87 7.94 11.03 -27.83
C ILE A 87 8.14 10.31 -29.16
N LEU A 88 7.03 9.87 -29.78
CA LEU A 88 7.08 9.41 -31.16
C LEU A 88 7.58 10.61 -31.95
N VAL A 89 8.80 10.43 -32.45
CA VAL A 89 9.50 11.22 -33.46
C VAL A 89 8.49 11.90 -34.38
N SER A 90 8.46 13.23 -34.37
CA SER A 90 8.11 13.97 -35.57
C SER A 90 9.38 14.02 -36.40
N PRO A 91 9.48 13.28 -37.53
CA PRO A 91 10.50 13.56 -38.51
C PRO A 91 10.11 14.89 -39.16
N ASN A 92 10.94 15.90 -38.94
CA ASN A 92 10.79 17.20 -39.57
C ASN A 92 11.05 17.04 -41.06
N GLU A 93 9.99 17.15 -41.88
CA GLU A 93 10.09 17.46 -43.31
C GLU A 93 10.66 18.87 -43.52
#